data_AF-O01861-F1
#
_entry.id   AF-O01861-F1
#
_cell.length_a   1.000
_cell.length_b   1.000
_cell.length_c   1.000
_cell.angle_alpha   90.00
_cell.angle_beta   90.00
_cell.angle_gamma   90.00
#
_symmetry.space_group_name_H-M   'P 1'
#
loop_
_entity.id
_entity.type
_entity.pdbx_description
1 polymer ?
#
loop_
_entity_poly.entity_id
_entity_poly.type
_entity_poly.pdbx_seq_one_letter_code
_entity_poly.pdbx_strand_id
1 'polypeptide(L)'
;MFAENPFFTPTESKLKSEIALLQMKLDDERFDHQKTRRELANSRLEISDLKGEAKCHDSELNRLYTIINNLEKKVEDLNGEHQKSLEKLKERLHEKDAFIEACEEFYDEKKINVNKMTLMKQEMELKRIKKNFEEYKERMTEVEKNLNEFIKRQSAICMGVRYELNMEKDSRERYFKEAQQLKQEKDVLVHEINEREVRILCLRSDILTLKSENNDTSKELDEMKNGTKALKHELEETKKMKSEALSKYEESQKEFEQFNLKFQRLCTKFYEERVSSQTTSPKMKEHLASAKKRLSAIKETLQNEEDFDETGEVTNYQ
;
A
#
# COMPACT_ATOMS: atom_id res chain seq x y z
N MET A 1 161.51 36.06 101.61
CA MET A 1 161.58 37.40 100.98
C MET A 1 160.33 37.52 100.12
N PHE A 2 159.22 37.95 100.72
CA PHE A 2 158.69 39.32 100.64
C PHE A 2 158.09 39.58 99.24
N ALA A 3 156.80 39.86 99.04
CA ALA A 3 155.68 40.08 99.95
C ALA A 3 154.37 40.21 99.12
N GLU A 4 153.20 40.04 99.76
CA GLU A 4 151.93 40.75 99.44
C GLU A 4 151.22 40.44 98.10
N ASN A 5 149.90 40.40 97.91
CA ASN A 5 148.67 40.48 98.70
C ASN A 5 147.51 40.11 97.70
N PRO A 6 146.28 39.86 98.18
CA PRO A 6 145.16 39.22 97.46
C PRO A 6 144.26 40.22 96.69
N PHE A 7 143.10 39.76 96.16
CA PHE A 7 141.87 40.51 95.79
C PHE A 7 141.52 40.74 94.29
N PHE A 8 140.33 40.24 93.87
CA PHE A 8 139.24 40.89 93.07
C PHE A 8 139.45 41.32 91.58
N THR A 9 138.53 41.28 90.57
CA THR A 9 137.13 40.78 90.30
C THR A 9 136.78 40.96 88.78
N PRO A 10 135.75 40.30 88.19
CA PRO A 10 135.49 40.19 86.74
C PRO A 10 134.44 41.18 86.15
N THR A 11 134.78 42.02 85.16
CA THR A 11 133.82 42.94 84.48
C THR A 11 133.94 43.03 82.95
N GLU A 12 135.07 42.69 82.33
CA GLU A 12 135.25 42.89 80.88
C GLU A 12 134.62 41.78 80.00
N SER A 13 134.49 40.55 80.52
CA SER A 13 133.87 39.46 79.74
C SER A 13 132.35 39.60 79.57
N LYS A 14 131.67 40.28 80.51
CA LYS A 14 130.22 40.52 80.44
C LYS A 14 129.83 41.44 79.28
N LEU A 15 130.58 42.51 79.04
CA LEU A 15 130.32 43.45 77.95
C LEU A 15 130.53 42.80 76.57
N LYS A 16 131.56 41.96 76.41
CA LYS A 16 131.76 41.19 75.16
C LYS A 16 130.62 40.22 74.90
N SER A 17 130.12 39.53 75.93
CA SER A 17 128.95 38.65 75.78
C SER A 17 127.67 39.43 75.44
N GLU A 18 127.47 40.63 75.98
CA GLU A 18 126.29 41.45 75.68
C GLU A 18 126.32 42.00 74.24
N ILE A 19 127.49 42.42 73.75
CA ILE A 19 127.67 42.83 72.35
C ILE A 19 127.40 41.67 71.39
N ALA A 20 127.91 40.47 71.68
CA ALA A 20 127.66 39.28 70.86
C ALA A 20 126.16 38.94 70.83
N LEU A 21 125.45 39.06 71.96
CA LEU A 21 124.01 38.81 72.05
C LEU A 21 123.18 39.84 71.27
N LEU A 22 123.60 41.12 71.28
CA LEU A 22 122.97 42.17 70.48
C LEU A 22 123.22 41.99 68.98
N GLN A 23 124.42 41.53 68.59
CA GLN A 23 124.72 41.20 67.20
C GLN A 23 123.88 40.01 66.71
N MET A 24 123.75 38.96 67.52
CA MET A 24 122.84 37.85 67.22
C MET A 24 121.39 38.33 67.05
N LYS A 25 120.87 39.16 67.96
CA LYS A 25 119.53 39.74 67.82
C LYS A 25 119.38 40.60 66.56
N LEU A 26 120.41 41.36 66.18
CA LEU A 26 120.40 42.15 64.95
C LEU A 26 120.37 41.27 63.70
N ASP A 27 121.12 40.17 63.71
CA ASP A 27 121.15 39.21 62.61
C ASP A 27 119.82 38.44 62.50
N ASP A 28 119.20 38.08 63.62
CA ASP A 28 117.85 37.49 63.68
C ASP A 28 116.79 38.46 63.12
N GLU A 29 116.80 39.73 63.56
CA GLU A 29 115.90 40.78 63.05
C GLU A 29 116.11 41.04 61.55
N ARG A 30 117.34 40.99 61.06
CA ARG A 30 117.65 41.08 59.62
C ARG A 30 117.11 39.87 58.86
N PHE A 31 117.22 38.68 59.44
CA PHE A 31 116.69 37.46 58.86
C PHE A 31 115.16 37.53 58.77
N ASP A 32 114.47 37.94 59.84
CA ASP A 32 113.01 38.12 59.87
C ASP A 32 112.55 39.24 58.93
N HIS A 33 113.30 40.34 58.83
CA HIS A 33 113.05 41.39 57.83
C HIS A 33 113.19 40.86 56.39
N GLN A 34 114.19 40.01 56.13
CA GLN A 34 114.35 39.41 54.81
C GLN A 34 113.24 38.40 54.50
N LYS A 35 112.80 37.62 55.49
CA LYS A 35 111.67 36.69 55.39
C LYS A 35 110.37 37.43 55.08
N THR A 36 110.03 38.46 55.85
CA THR A 36 108.84 39.29 55.63
C THR A 36 108.87 40.00 54.28
N ARG A 37 110.05 40.46 53.79
CA ARG A 37 110.18 40.96 52.41
C ARG A 37 109.86 39.91 51.34
N ARG A 38 110.26 38.65 51.54
CA ARG A 38 109.92 37.57 50.61
C ARG A 38 108.44 37.24 50.66
N GLU A 39 107.85 37.17 51.85
CA GLU A 39 106.40 36.97 52.02
C GLU A 39 105.61 38.10 51.33
N LEU A 40 106.02 39.36 51.51
CA LEU A 40 105.43 40.50 50.83
C LEU A 40 105.57 40.40 49.30
N ALA A 41 106.70 39.92 48.79
CA ALA A 41 106.91 39.72 47.36
C ALA A 41 105.99 38.61 46.81
N ASN A 42 105.82 37.52 47.56
CA ASN A 42 104.91 36.42 47.19
C ASN A 42 103.45 36.88 47.21
N SER A 43 103.01 37.61 48.24
CA SER A 43 101.64 38.16 48.28
C SER A 43 101.38 39.15 47.14
N ARG A 44 102.40 39.91 46.70
CA ARG A 44 102.28 40.77 45.50
C ARG A 44 102.10 39.97 44.22
N LEU A 45 102.77 38.82 44.10
CA LEU A 45 102.58 37.91 42.98
C LEU A 45 101.18 37.30 43.00
N GLU A 46 100.73 36.78 44.15
CA GLU A 46 99.38 36.22 44.32
C GLU A 46 98.28 37.26 44.01
N ILE A 47 98.42 38.50 44.49
CA ILE A 47 97.51 39.60 44.14
C ILE A 47 97.54 39.90 42.63
N SER A 48 98.70 39.78 41.97
CA SER A 48 98.83 39.98 40.53
C SER A 48 98.12 38.87 39.75
N ASP A 49 98.24 37.62 40.18
CA ASP A 49 97.60 36.47 39.56
C ASP A 49 96.08 36.53 39.74
N LEU A 50 95.59 36.81 40.96
CA LEU A 50 94.16 37.01 41.23
C LEU A 50 93.56 38.16 40.41
N LYS A 51 94.31 39.26 40.21
CA LYS A 51 93.88 40.34 39.30
C LYS A 51 93.83 39.88 37.84
N GLY A 52 94.71 38.97 37.43
CA GLY A 52 94.69 38.33 36.13
C GLY A 52 93.45 37.46 35.94
N GLU A 53 93.15 36.60 36.92
CA GLU A 53 91.95 35.75 36.94
C GLU A 53 90.66 36.58 36.92
N ALA A 54 90.57 37.63 37.74
CA ALA A 54 89.43 38.54 37.74
C ALA A 54 89.17 39.16 36.35
N LYS A 55 90.22 39.60 35.65
CA LYS A 55 90.10 40.12 34.27
C LYS A 55 89.67 39.04 33.27
N CYS A 56 90.12 37.80 33.45
CA CYS A 56 89.68 36.67 32.63
C CYS A 56 88.18 36.38 32.85
N HIS A 57 87.73 36.34 34.10
CA HIS A 57 86.32 36.17 34.44
C HIS A 57 85.44 37.31 33.94
N ASP A 58 85.89 38.56 34.02
CA ASP A 58 85.18 39.71 33.44
C ASP A 58 85.01 39.57 31.92
N SER A 59 86.04 39.04 31.24
CA SER A 59 85.98 38.77 29.80
C SER A 59 84.99 37.64 29.46
N GLU A 60 84.99 36.57 30.25
CA GLU A 60 84.04 35.45 30.13
C GLU A 60 82.60 35.92 30.36
N LEU A 61 82.36 36.74 31.40
CA LEU A 61 81.05 37.33 31.71
C LEU A 61 80.56 38.21 30.56
N ASN A 62 81.40 39.08 30.02
CA ASN A 62 81.04 39.92 28.86
C ASN A 62 80.67 39.08 27.63
N ARG A 63 81.37 37.96 27.39
CA ARG A 63 81.03 37.01 26.32
C ARG A 63 79.69 36.34 26.57
N LEU A 64 79.42 35.89 27.80
CA LEU A 64 78.14 35.28 28.17
C LEU A 64 76.96 36.26 28.04
N TYR A 65 77.12 37.50 28.50
CA TYR A 65 76.10 38.55 28.29
C TYR A 65 75.80 38.77 26.80
N THR A 66 76.83 38.76 25.95
CA THR A 66 76.65 38.88 24.50
C THR A 66 75.86 37.69 23.93
N ILE A 67 76.14 36.48 24.40
CA ILE A 67 75.39 35.28 23.99
C ILE A 67 73.93 35.35 24.44
N ILE A 68 73.68 35.74 25.69
CA ILE A 68 72.32 35.89 26.25
C ILE A 68 71.53 36.90 25.43
N ASN A 69 72.07 38.10 25.19
CA ASN A 69 71.39 39.13 24.40
C ASN A 69 71.05 38.65 22.97
N ASN A 70 71.94 37.87 22.35
CA ASN A 70 71.68 37.28 21.03
C ASN A 70 70.58 36.20 21.07
N LEU A 71 70.53 35.40 22.14
CA LEU A 71 69.49 34.39 22.33
C LEU A 71 68.12 35.03 22.61
N GLU A 72 68.06 36.05 23.45
CA GLU A 72 66.85 36.82 23.73
C GLU A 72 66.28 37.41 22.44
N LYS A 73 67.12 38.05 21.62
CA LYS A 73 66.72 38.56 20.31
C LYS A 73 66.20 37.47 19.38
N LYS A 74 66.84 36.30 19.35
CA LYS A 74 66.40 35.17 18.53
C LYS A 74 65.04 34.62 18.98
N VAL A 75 64.78 34.60 20.29
CA VAL A 75 63.47 34.21 20.85
C VAL A 75 62.40 35.23 20.47
N GLU A 76 62.72 36.53 20.54
CA GLU A 76 61.81 37.59 20.12
C GLU A 76 61.46 37.50 18.63
N ASP A 77 62.45 37.29 17.76
CA ASP A 77 62.26 37.08 16.32
C ASP A 77 61.37 35.86 16.04
N LEU A 78 61.64 34.71 16.70
CA LEU A 78 60.85 33.49 16.55
C LEU A 78 59.41 33.66 17.06
N ASN A 79 59.20 34.37 18.17
CA ASN A 79 57.87 34.69 18.65
C ASN A 79 57.12 35.59 17.66
N GLY A 80 57.81 36.56 17.05
CA GLY A 80 57.25 37.38 15.97
C GLY A 80 56.84 36.57 14.74
N GLU A 81 57.66 35.60 14.32
CA GLU A 81 57.34 34.68 13.23
C GLU A 81 56.18 33.73 13.57
N HIS A 82 56.17 33.20 14.79
CA HIS A 82 55.09 32.35 15.29
C HIS A 82 53.76 33.10 15.30
N GLN A 83 53.74 34.34 15.79
CA GLN A 83 52.54 35.16 15.82
C GLN A 83 52.02 35.48 14.42
N LYS A 84 52.90 35.77 13.45
CA LYS A 84 52.52 35.96 12.04
C LYS A 84 51.92 34.69 11.43
N SER A 85 52.50 33.53 11.73
CA SER A 85 51.97 32.23 11.29
C SER A 85 50.62 31.91 11.92
N LEU A 86 50.44 32.21 13.21
CA LEU A 86 49.18 32.05 13.92
C LEU A 86 48.08 32.92 13.30
N GLU A 87 48.38 34.16 12.96
CA GLU A 87 47.40 35.06 12.34
C GLU A 87 46.99 34.59 10.95
N LYS A 88 47.94 34.13 10.12
CA LYS A 88 47.63 33.49 8.83
C LYS A 88 46.77 32.24 8.95
N LEU A 89 46.95 31.46 10.03
CA LEU A 89 46.12 30.28 10.28
C LEU A 89 44.69 30.66 10.70
N LYS A 90 44.51 31.73 11.48
CA LYS A 90 43.17 32.26 11.82
C LYS A 90 42.43 32.77 10.60
N GLU A 91 43.11 33.51 9.72
CA GLU A 91 42.52 33.98 8.45
C GLU A 91 42.04 32.79 7.61
N ARG A 92 42.88 31.76 7.44
CA ARG A 92 42.49 30.53 6.74
C ARG A 92 41.36 29.76 7.41
N LEU A 93 41.27 29.80 8.73
CA LEU A 93 40.17 29.17 9.47
C LEU A 93 38.86 29.91 9.17
N HIS A 94 38.85 31.24 9.24
CA HIS A 94 37.68 32.05 8.88
C HIS A 94 37.24 31.85 7.42
N GLU A 95 38.19 31.78 6.48
CA GLU A 95 37.87 31.46 5.07
C GLU A 95 37.21 30.08 4.92
N LYS A 96 37.66 29.08 5.69
CA LYS A 96 37.06 27.74 5.68
C LYS A 96 35.67 27.73 6.32
N ASP A 97 35.49 28.42 7.44
CA ASP A 97 34.18 28.50 8.10
C ASP A 97 33.16 29.16 7.17
N ALA A 98 33.52 30.27 6.52
CA ALA A 98 32.67 30.93 5.52
C ALA A 98 32.37 30.02 4.30
N PHE A 99 33.33 29.20 3.87
CA PHE A 99 33.10 28.24 2.80
C PHE A 99 32.16 27.10 3.21
N ILE A 100 32.25 26.62 4.44
CA ILE A 100 31.34 25.60 4.99
C ILE A 100 29.92 26.16 5.05
N GLU A 101 29.74 27.37 5.58
CA GLU A 101 28.44 28.05 5.65
C GLU A 101 27.80 28.20 4.25
N ALA A 102 28.57 28.66 3.26
CA ALA A 102 28.09 28.75 1.88
C ALA A 102 27.71 27.39 1.26
N CYS A 103 28.41 26.32 1.63
CA CYS A 103 28.11 24.97 1.18
C CYS A 103 26.84 24.41 1.84
N GLU A 104 26.62 24.71 3.12
CA GLU A 104 25.40 24.36 3.86
C GLU A 104 24.17 25.08 3.27
N GLU A 105 24.27 26.39 3.02
CA GLU A 105 23.21 27.18 2.35
C GLU A 105 22.86 26.59 0.97
N PHE A 106 23.87 26.26 0.16
CA PHE A 106 23.66 25.65 -1.15
C PHE A 106 22.99 24.27 -1.05
N TYR A 107 23.41 23.46 -0.07
CA TYR A 107 22.82 22.14 0.16
C TYR A 107 21.35 22.24 0.56
N ASP A 108 21.00 23.15 1.47
CA ASP A 108 19.63 23.40 1.90
C ASP A 108 18.77 23.93 0.76
N GLU A 109 19.27 24.86 -0.05
CA GLU A 109 18.56 25.34 -1.24
C GLU A 109 18.28 24.20 -2.23
N LYS A 110 19.27 23.32 -2.47
CA LYS A 110 19.09 22.16 -3.36
C LYS A 110 18.10 21.16 -2.79
N LYS A 111 18.17 20.87 -1.49
CA LYS A 111 17.25 19.97 -0.80
C LYS A 111 15.81 20.49 -0.87
N ILE A 112 15.58 21.77 -0.61
CA ILE A 112 14.28 22.43 -0.72
C ILE A 112 13.75 22.33 -2.16
N ASN A 113 14.60 22.61 -3.16
CA ASN A 113 14.20 22.54 -4.57
C ASN A 113 13.83 21.12 -5.02
N VAL A 114 14.60 20.10 -4.61
CA VAL A 114 14.27 18.70 -4.91
C VAL A 114 12.96 18.30 -4.25
N ASN A 115 12.77 18.63 -2.97
CA ASN A 115 11.52 18.34 -2.26
C ASN A 115 10.32 19.04 -2.92
N LYS A 116 10.48 20.30 -3.33
CA LYS A 116 9.42 21.07 -4.01
C LYS A 116 9.07 20.46 -5.38
N MET A 117 10.05 20.01 -6.16
CA MET A 117 9.79 19.32 -7.43
C MET A 117 9.09 17.97 -7.23
N THR A 118 9.52 17.19 -6.23
CA THR A 118 8.92 15.90 -5.90
C THR A 118 7.46 16.08 -5.46
N LEU A 119 7.20 17.04 -4.59
CA LEU A 119 5.86 17.37 -4.10
C LEU A 119 4.97 17.88 -5.25
N MET A 120 5.47 18.75 -6.13
CA MET A 120 4.73 19.19 -7.32
C MET A 120 4.38 18.03 -8.26
N LYS A 121 5.30 17.06 -8.43
CA LYS A 121 5.03 15.86 -9.24
C LYS A 121 3.95 14.98 -8.60
N GLN A 122 4.03 14.75 -7.30
CA GLN A 122 3.02 14.01 -6.53
C GLN A 122 1.65 14.69 -6.60
N GLU A 123 1.58 16.01 -6.43
CA GLU A 123 0.33 16.77 -6.56
C GLU A 123 -0.29 16.65 -7.96
N MET A 124 0.53 16.68 -9.02
CA MET A 124 0.04 16.51 -10.39
C MET A 124 -0.48 15.10 -10.64
N GLU A 125 0.19 14.08 -10.11
CA GLU A 125 -0.26 12.68 -10.18
C GLU A 125 -1.56 12.49 -9.40
N LEU A 126 -1.67 13.04 -8.18
CA LEU A 126 -2.85 12.98 -7.34
C LEU A 126 -4.05 13.71 -7.98
N LYS A 127 -3.83 14.87 -8.61
CA LYS A 127 -4.86 15.55 -9.43
C LYS A 127 -5.34 14.68 -10.60
N ARG A 128 -4.42 13.99 -11.29
CA ARG A 128 -4.77 13.07 -12.38
C ARG A 128 -5.57 11.87 -11.87
N ILE A 129 -5.16 11.28 -10.75
CA ILE A 129 -5.86 10.15 -10.11
C ILE A 129 -7.26 10.58 -9.66
N LYS A 130 -7.41 11.73 -8.98
CA LYS A 130 -8.71 12.29 -8.58
C LYS A 130 -9.64 12.48 -9.78
N LYS A 131 -9.14 13.04 -10.89
CA LYS A 131 -9.93 13.17 -12.13
C LYS A 131 -10.39 11.81 -12.67
N ASN A 132 -9.48 10.83 -12.77
CA ASN A 132 -9.80 9.49 -13.25
C ASN A 132 -10.82 8.78 -12.34
N PHE A 133 -10.73 9.01 -11.03
CA PHE A 133 -11.67 8.46 -10.05
C PHE A 133 -13.09 8.99 -10.24
N GLU A 134 -13.24 10.31 -10.45
CA GLU A 134 -14.56 10.89 -10.73
C GLU A 134 -15.13 10.42 -12.08
N GLU A 135 -14.31 10.32 -13.12
CA GLU A 135 -14.75 9.72 -14.41
C GLU A 135 -15.21 8.26 -14.24
N TYR A 136 -14.52 7.48 -13.41
CA TYR A 136 -14.91 6.08 -13.13
C TYR A 136 -16.23 6.02 -12.36
N LYS A 137 -16.42 6.91 -11.39
CA LYS A 137 -17.65 7.02 -10.60
C LYS A 137 -18.84 7.38 -11.47
N GLU A 138 -18.70 8.36 -12.37
CA GLU A 138 -19.73 8.71 -13.35
C GLU A 138 -20.10 7.51 -14.23
N ARG A 139 -19.10 6.82 -14.80
CA ARG A 139 -19.35 5.60 -15.60
C ARG A 139 -20.08 4.52 -14.81
N MET A 140 -19.73 4.34 -13.53
CA MET A 140 -20.40 3.37 -12.67
C MET A 140 -21.86 3.74 -12.41
N THR A 141 -22.18 5.02 -12.21
CA THR A 141 -23.59 5.46 -12.07
C THR A 141 -24.39 5.21 -13.35
N GLU A 142 -23.79 5.41 -14.52
CA GLU A 142 -24.42 5.13 -15.82
C GLU A 142 -24.65 3.61 -16.04
N VAL A 143 -23.68 2.77 -15.66
CA VAL A 143 -23.84 1.30 -15.69
C VAL A 143 -24.98 0.85 -14.77
N GLU A 144 -25.08 1.42 -13.57
CA GLU A 144 -26.17 1.12 -12.63
C GLU A 144 -27.53 1.52 -13.19
N LYS A 145 -27.63 2.70 -13.79
CA LYS A 145 -28.86 3.17 -14.45
C LYS A 145 -29.27 2.22 -15.58
N ASN A 146 -28.34 1.87 -16.46
CA ASN A 146 -28.59 0.96 -17.58
C ASN A 146 -28.98 -0.45 -17.11
N LEU A 147 -28.35 -0.97 -16.06
CA LEU A 147 -28.72 -2.25 -15.46
C LEU A 147 -30.15 -2.21 -14.89
N ASN A 148 -30.51 -1.12 -14.19
CA ASN A 148 -31.86 -0.95 -13.65
C ASN A 148 -32.92 -0.84 -14.76
N GLU A 149 -32.63 -0.13 -15.85
CA GLU A 149 -33.51 -0.09 -17.03
C GLU A 149 -33.64 -1.46 -17.69
N PHE A 150 -32.55 -2.19 -17.84
CA PHE A 150 -32.56 -3.56 -18.37
C PHE A 150 -33.44 -4.48 -17.53
N ILE A 151 -33.28 -4.46 -16.20
CA ILE A 151 -34.10 -5.26 -15.28
C ILE A 151 -35.59 -4.89 -15.40
N LYS A 152 -35.92 -3.60 -15.49
CA LYS A 152 -37.30 -3.14 -15.70
C LYS A 152 -37.88 -3.68 -17.01
N ARG A 153 -37.13 -3.62 -18.11
CA ARG A 153 -37.55 -4.16 -19.43
C ARG A 153 -37.77 -5.67 -19.36
N GLN A 154 -36.85 -6.42 -18.77
CA GLN A 154 -36.98 -7.88 -18.63
C GLN A 154 -38.17 -8.27 -17.75
N SER A 155 -38.41 -7.52 -16.66
CA SER A 155 -39.59 -7.72 -15.81
C SER A 155 -40.90 -7.48 -16.58
N ALA A 156 -40.97 -6.41 -17.37
CA ALA A 156 -42.13 -6.11 -18.21
C ALA A 156 -42.41 -7.21 -19.25
N ILE A 157 -41.36 -7.72 -19.91
CA ILE A 157 -41.45 -8.84 -20.86
C ILE A 157 -41.98 -10.10 -20.15
N CYS A 158 -41.38 -10.48 -19.02
CA CYS A 158 -41.81 -11.66 -18.24
C CYS A 158 -43.26 -11.53 -17.76
N MET A 159 -43.70 -10.33 -17.34
CA MET A 159 -45.09 -10.08 -16.96
C MET A 159 -46.03 -10.20 -18.16
N GLY A 160 -45.66 -9.67 -19.32
CA GLY A 160 -46.42 -9.79 -20.56
C GLY A 160 -46.62 -11.24 -20.99
N VAL A 161 -45.54 -12.02 -21.07
CA VAL A 161 -45.62 -13.45 -21.43
C VAL A 161 -46.37 -14.26 -20.37
N ARG A 162 -46.24 -13.92 -19.08
CA ARG A 162 -47.04 -14.56 -18.02
C ARG A 162 -48.53 -14.29 -18.17
N TYR A 163 -48.90 -13.07 -18.53
CA TYR A 163 -50.30 -12.70 -18.79
C TYR A 163 -50.86 -13.49 -19.99
N GLU A 164 -50.13 -13.51 -21.11
CA GLU A 164 -50.48 -14.30 -22.28
C GLU A 164 -50.62 -15.79 -21.93
N LEU A 165 -49.69 -16.36 -21.15
CA LEU A 165 -49.72 -17.77 -20.75
C LEU A 165 -50.96 -18.12 -19.91
N ASN A 166 -51.37 -17.22 -19.01
CA ASN A 166 -52.57 -17.40 -18.21
C ASN A 166 -53.84 -17.36 -19.07
N MET A 167 -53.96 -16.38 -19.98
CA MET A 167 -55.09 -16.28 -20.90
C MET A 167 -55.22 -17.51 -21.82
N GLU A 168 -54.07 -18.00 -22.29
CA GLU A 168 -54.01 -19.20 -23.11
C GLU A 168 -54.39 -20.41 -22.26
N LYS A 169 -53.87 -20.57 -21.04
CA LYS A 169 -54.25 -21.66 -20.12
C LYS A 169 -55.76 -21.74 -19.89
N ASP A 170 -56.43 -20.62 -19.66
CA ASP A 170 -57.89 -20.57 -19.45
C ASP A 170 -58.65 -20.96 -20.74
N SER A 171 -58.12 -20.56 -21.90
CA SER A 171 -58.67 -20.94 -23.20
C SER A 171 -58.50 -22.45 -23.47
N ARG A 172 -57.34 -23.03 -23.10
CA ARG A 172 -57.09 -24.48 -23.18
C ARG A 172 -58.14 -25.28 -22.42
N GLU A 173 -58.45 -24.82 -21.21
CA GLU A 173 -59.41 -25.51 -20.35
C GLU A 173 -60.83 -25.44 -20.92
N ARG A 174 -61.21 -24.32 -21.56
CA ARG A 174 -62.48 -24.20 -22.28
C ARG A 174 -62.59 -25.17 -23.45
N TYR A 175 -61.62 -25.16 -24.37
CA TYR A 175 -61.61 -26.09 -25.52
C TYR A 175 -61.60 -27.56 -25.09
N PHE A 176 -60.88 -27.88 -24.02
CA PHE A 176 -60.86 -29.24 -23.47
C PHE A 176 -62.24 -29.68 -22.97
N LYS A 177 -62.97 -28.81 -22.25
CA LYS A 177 -64.33 -29.09 -21.77
C LYS A 177 -65.32 -29.24 -22.93
N GLU A 178 -65.23 -28.39 -23.94
CA GLU A 178 -66.07 -28.46 -25.14
C GLU A 178 -65.85 -29.77 -25.93
N ALA A 179 -64.59 -30.14 -26.18
CA ALA A 179 -64.27 -31.40 -26.84
C ALA A 179 -64.77 -32.62 -26.05
N GLN A 180 -64.75 -32.56 -24.71
CA GLN A 180 -65.30 -33.60 -23.85
C GLN A 180 -66.83 -33.71 -23.95
N GLN A 181 -67.53 -32.58 -24.04
CA GLN A 181 -68.99 -32.53 -24.24
C GLN A 181 -69.38 -33.11 -25.60
N LEU A 182 -68.74 -32.66 -26.68
CA LEU A 182 -68.97 -33.18 -28.03
C LEU A 182 -68.70 -34.69 -28.14
N LYS A 183 -67.68 -35.18 -27.42
CA LYS A 183 -67.42 -36.63 -27.34
C LYS A 183 -68.58 -37.38 -26.69
N GLN A 184 -69.13 -36.87 -25.59
CA GLN A 184 -70.28 -37.46 -24.91
C GLN A 184 -71.53 -37.45 -25.81
N GLU A 185 -71.82 -36.34 -26.47
CA GLU A 185 -72.94 -36.24 -27.43
C GLU A 185 -72.83 -37.27 -28.56
N LYS A 186 -71.63 -37.39 -29.14
CA LYS A 186 -71.34 -38.41 -30.16
C LYS A 186 -71.58 -39.82 -29.64
N ASP A 187 -71.12 -40.14 -28.43
CA ASP A 187 -71.27 -41.48 -27.84
C ASP A 187 -72.75 -41.80 -27.53
N VAL A 188 -73.55 -40.81 -27.10
CA VAL A 188 -75.01 -40.93 -26.94
C VAL A 188 -75.70 -41.23 -28.27
N LEU A 189 -75.37 -40.48 -29.33
CA LEU A 189 -75.94 -40.70 -30.66
C LEU A 189 -75.58 -42.07 -31.24
N VAL A 190 -74.39 -42.59 -30.94
CA VAL A 190 -73.99 -43.96 -31.30
C VAL A 190 -74.89 -44.99 -30.61
N HIS A 191 -75.14 -44.83 -29.30
CA HIS A 191 -76.01 -45.72 -28.56
C HIS A 191 -77.46 -45.68 -29.09
N GLU A 192 -77.98 -44.48 -29.37
CA GLU A 192 -79.30 -44.26 -29.93
C GLU A 192 -79.49 -44.92 -31.32
N ILE A 193 -78.47 -44.83 -32.17
CA ILE A 193 -78.46 -45.51 -33.48
C ILE A 193 -78.53 -47.02 -33.28
N ASN A 194 -77.69 -47.58 -32.40
CA ASN A 194 -77.68 -49.01 -32.12
C ASN A 194 -79.04 -49.50 -31.62
N GLU A 195 -79.68 -48.76 -30.71
CA GLU A 195 -81.02 -49.09 -30.22
C GLU A 195 -82.06 -49.08 -31.34
N ARG A 196 -82.08 -48.05 -32.18
CA ARG A 196 -83.02 -47.94 -33.31
C ARG A 196 -82.80 -49.06 -34.33
N GLU A 197 -81.55 -49.41 -34.61
CA GLU A 197 -81.21 -50.55 -35.49
C GLU A 197 -81.73 -51.87 -34.93
N VAL A 198 -81.55 -52.12 -33.63
CA VAL A 198 -82.09 -53.32 -32.96
C VAL A 198 -83.63 -53.34 -33.03
N ARG A 199 -84.31 -52.23 -32.74
CA ARG A 199 -85.79 -52.16 -32.84
C ARG A 199 -86.29 -52.44 -34.26
N ILE A 200 -85.61 -51.92 -35.29
CA ILE A 200 -85.92 -52.20 -36.69
C ILE A 200 -85.72 -53.69 -37.01
N LEU A 201 -84.67 -54.33 -36.49
CA LEU A 201 -84.42 -55.76 -36.68
C LEU A 201 -85.51 -56.62 -36.02
N CYS A 202 -85.93 -56.29 -34.80
CA CYS A 202 -87.03 -56.97 -34.11
C CYS A 202 -88.33 -56.85 -34.90
N LEU A 203 -88.73 -55.64 -35.31
CA LEU A 203 -89.95 -55.46 -36.12
C LEU A 203 -89.88 -56.17 -37.47
N ARG A 204 -88.71 -56.23 -38.11
CA ARG A 204 -88.53 -57.04 -39.33
C ARG A 204 -88.76 -58.51 -39.06
N SER A 205 -88.26 -59.02 -37.94
CA SER A 205 -88.50 -60.40 -37.50
C SER A 205 -89.99 -60.65 -37.26
N ASP A 206 -90.68 -59.77 -36.54
CA ASP A 206 -92.11 -59.88 -36.25
C ASP A 206 -92.97 -59.84 -37.52
N ILE A 207 -92.63 -58.96 -38.47
CA ILE A 207 -93.25 -58.90 -39.80
C ILE A 207 -93.06 -60.22 -40.57
N LEU A 208 -91.90 -60.87 -40.46
CA LEU A 208 -91.65 -62.16 -41.12
C LEU A 208 -92.48 -63.27 -40.48
N THR A 209 -92.59 -63.28 -39.15
CA THR A 209 -93.43 -64.24 -38.40
C THR A 209 -94.90 -64.07 -38.76
N LEU A 210 -95.44 -62.85 -38.70
CA LEU A 210 -96.85 -62.58 -39.02
C LEU A 210 -97.22 -62.86 -40.48
N LYS A 211 -96.25 -62.69 -41.41
CA LYS A 211 -96.44 -63.12 -42.81
C LYS A 211 -96.54 -64.64 -42.96
N SER A 212 -95.92 -65.41 -42.07
CA SER A 212 -95.98 -66.87 -42.10
C SER A 212 -97.28 -67.44 -41.52
N GLU A 213 -98.02 -66.65 -40.74
CA GLU A 213 -99.20 -67.09 -39.97
C GLU A 213 -100.57 -66.89 -40.68
N ASN A 214 -100.60 -66.38 -41.91
CA ASN A 214 -101.73 -66.39 -42.88
C ASN A 214 -103.19 -66.27 -42.35
N ASN A 215 -103.74 -65.04 -42.41
CA ASN A 215 -104.96 -64.61 -43.14
C ASN A 215 -105.90 -63.59 -42.46
N ASP A 216 -105.71 -63.20 -41.19
CA ASP A 216 -106.55 -62.15 -40.55
C ASP A 216 -105.77 -60.94 -39.99
N THR A 217 -104.44 -60.89 -40.13
CA THR A 217 -103.58 -59.88 -39.48
C THR A 217 -103.17 -58.71 -40.39
N SER A 218 -103.93 -58.41 -41.47
CA SER A 218 -103.56 -57.35 -42.42
C SER A 218 -103.36 -55.99 -41.75
N LYS A 219 -104.15 -55.68 -40.72
CA LYS A 219 -104.07 -54.41 -39.99
C LYS A 219 -102.78 -54.32 -39.16
N GLU A 220 -102.45 -55.35 -38.39
CA GLU A 220 -101.22 -55.42 -37.59
C GLU A 220 -99.98 -55.38 -38.47
N LEU A 221 -100.02 -56.07 -39.62
CA LEU A 221 -98.94 -56.06 -40.60
C LEU A 221 -98.70 -54.66 -41.15
N ASP A 222 -99.75 -53.90 -41.46
CA ASP A 222 -99.61 -52.54 -41.98
C ASP A 222 -99.18 -51.55 -40.88
N GLU A 223 -99.66 -51.73 -39.65
CA GLU A 223 -99.17 -50.98 -38.47
C GLU A 223 -97.67 -51.20 -38.24
N MET A 224 -97.19 -52.45 -38.28
CA MET A 224 -95.75 -52.74 -38.15
C MET A 224 -94.92 -52.24 -39.32
N LYS A 225 -95.43 -52.30 -40.56
CA LYS A 225 -94.75 -51.70 -41.73
C LYS A 225 -94.63 -50.18 -41.55
N ASN A 226 -95.68 -49.52 -41.08
CA ASN A 226 -95.67 -48.08 -40.81
C ASN A 226 -94.72 -47.74 -39.66
N GLY A 227 -94.72 -48.52 -38.57
CA GLY A 227 -93.76 -48.39 -37.48
C GLY A 227 -92.31 -48.59 -37.95
N THR A 228 -92.06 -49.55 -38.84
CA THR A 228 -90.74 -49.77 -39.44
C THR A 228 -90.32 -48.59 -40.33
N LYS A 229 -91.25 -48.01 -41.11
CA LYS A 229 -90.96 -46.82 -41.93
C LYS A 229 -90.65 -45.60 -41.05
N ALA A 230 -91.42 -45.39 -39.97
CA ALA A 230 -91.18 -44.32 -39.01
C ALA A 230 -89.82 -44.46 -38.32
N LEU A 231 -89.49 -45.65 -37.81
CA LEU A 231 -88.18 -45.90 -37.19
C LEU A 231 -87.01 -45.79 -38.18
N LYS A 232 -87.21 -46.16 -39.45
CA LYS A 232 -86.19 -45.91 -40.50
C LYS A 232 -85.97 -44.42 -40.71
N HIS A 233 -87.03 -43.61 -40.73
CA HIS A 233 -86.90 -42.16 -40.84
C HIS A 233 -86.14 -41.59 -39.63
N GLU A 234 -86.55 -41.96 -38.41
CA GLU A 234 -85.84 -41.55 -37.19
C GLU A 234 -84.38 -42.01 -37.18
N LEU A 235 -84.08 -43.22 -37.68
CA LEU A 235 -82.71 -43.72 -37.80
C LEU A 235 -81.88 -42.85 -38.75
N GLU A 236 -82.42 -42.47 -39.90
CA GLU A 236 -81.71 -41.60 -40.85
C GLU A 236 -81.52 -40.19 -40.28
N GLU A 237 -82.49 -39.63 -39.56
CA GLU A 237 -82.33 -38.38 -38.82
C GLU A 237 -81.24 -38.48 -37.75
N THR A 238 -81.22 -39.58 -36.98
CA THR A 238 -80.20 -39.79 -35.94
C THR A 238 -78.81 -39.97 -36.55
N LYS A 239 -78.70 -40.68 -37.68
CA LYS A 239 -77.44 -40.81 -38.44
C LYS A 239 -76.95 -39.46 -38.94
N LYS A 240 -77.86 -38.61 -39.42
CA LYS A 240 -77.56 -37.23 -39.79
C LYS A 240 -77.04 -36.44 -38.58
N MET A 241 -77.73 -36.49 -37.44
CA MET A 241 -77.26 -35.84 -36.20
C MET A 241 -75.88 -36.35 -35.77
N LYS A 242 -75.62 -37.66 -35.87
CA LYS A 242 -74.30 -38.24 -35.59
C LYS A 242 -73.23 -37.70 -36.54
N SER A 243 -73.53 -37.56 -37.83
CA SER A 243 -72.58 -37.00 -38.80
C SER A 243 -72.25 -35.54 -38.51
N GLU A 244 -73.24 -34.74 -38.11
CA GLU A 244 -73.06 -33.34 -37.70
C GLU A 244 -72.24 -33.24 -36.39
N ALA A 245 -72.56 -34.08 -35.39
CA ALA A 245 -71.82 -34.14 -34.13
C ALA A 245 -70.37 -34.59 -34.33
N LEU A 246 -70.13 -35.56 -35.22
CA LEU A 246 -68.78 -36.01 -35.58
C LEU A 246 -68.00 -34.88 -36.27
N SER A 247 -68.61 -34.17 -37.21
CA SER A 247 -67.98 -33.03 -37.89
C SER A 247 -67.59 -31.93 -36.89
N LYS A 248 -68.47 -31.58 -35.95
CA LYS A 248 -68.17 -30.63 -34.87
C LYS A 248 -67.05 -31.11 -33.95
N TYR A 249 -67.07 -32.39 -33.58
CA TYR A 249 -66.02 -32.98 -32.76
C TYR A 249 -64.65 -32.94 -33.46
N GLU A 250 -64.59 -33.28 -34.75
CA GLU A 250 -63.35 -33.23 -35.54
C GLU A 250 -62.83 -31.80 -35.72
N GLU A 251 -63.72 -30.82 -35.92
CA GLU A 251 -63.36 -29.40 -35.99
C GLU A 251 -62.79 -28.90 -34.65
N SER A 252 -63.50 -29.16 -33.54
CA SER A 252 -63.05 -28.83 -32.18
C SER A 252 -61.71 -29.50 -31.84
N GLN A 253 -61.49 -30.75 -32.27
CA GLN A 253 -60.22 -31.43 -32.08
C GLN A 253 -59.07 -30.75 -32.84
N LYS A 254 -59.29 -30.34 -34.09
CA LYS A 254 -58.29 -29.59 -34.88
C LYS A 254 -57.96 -28.25 -34.24
N GLU A 255 -58.96 -27.52 -33.77
CA GLU A 255 -58.77 -26.25 -33.05
C GLU A 255 -57.95 -26.46 -31.76
N PHE A 256 -58.26 -27.51 -31.00
CA PHE A 256 -57.52 -27.86 -29.79
C PHE A 256 -56.05 -28.21 -30.08
N GLU A 257 -55.77 -28.94 -31.17
CA GLU A 257 -54.41 -29.26 -31.61
C GLU A 257 -53.62 -28.01 -32.01
N GLN A 258 -54.21 -27.11 -32.80
CA GLN A 258 -53.60 -25.83 -33.17
C GLN A 258 -53.34 -24.96 -31.94
N PHE A 259 -54.31 -24.90 -31.04
CA PHE A 259 -54.22 -24.20 -29.78
C PHE A 259 -53.07 -24.76 -28.92
N ASN A 260 -52.95 -26.09 -28.78
CA ASN A 260 -51.87 -26.72 -28.01
C ASN A 260 -50.49 -26.40 -28.59
N LEU A 261 -50.37 -26.36 -29.92
CA LEU A 261 -49.12 -25.97 -30.57
C LEU A 261 -48.75 -24.51 -30.25
N LYS A 262 -49.73 -23.60 -30.27
CA LYS A 262 -49.53 -22.20 -29.86
C LYS A 262 -49.13 -22.10 -28.39
N PHE A 263 -49.80 -22.83 -27.50
CA PHE A 263 -49.48 -22.90 -26.08
C PHE A 263 -48.05 -23.40 -25.83
N GLN A 264 -47.62 -24.47 -26.51
CA GLN A 264 -46.26 -25.00 -26.41
C GLN A 264 -45.19 -23.98 -26.85
N ARG A 265 -45.44 -23.25 -27.94
CA ARG A 265 -44.55 -22.16 -28.39
C ARG A 265 -44.45 -21.07 -27.34
N LEU A 266 -45.56 -20.71 -26.70
CA LEU A 266 -45.58 -19.70 -25.65
C LEU A 266 -44.82 -20.16 -24.39
N CYS A 267 -44.97 -21.42 -23.98
CA CYS A 267 -44.19 -22.01 -22.89
C CYS A 267 -42.69 -22.00 -23.18
N THR A 268 -42.29 -22.31 -24.42
CA THR A 268 -40.89 -22.32 -24.85
C THR A 268 -40.32 -20.91 -24.76
N LYS A 269 -41.02 -19.92 -25.32
CA LYS A 269 -40.64 -18.50 -25.26
C LYS A 269 -40.48 -18.00 -23.83
N PHE A 270 -41.44 -18.34 -22.94
CA PHE A 270 -41.35 -18.01 -21.52
C PHE A 270 -40.10 -18.60 -20.86
N TYR A 271 -39.77 -19.85 -21.19
CA TYR A 271 -38.60 -20.52 -20.64
C TYR A 271 -37.29 -19.88 -21.12
N GLU A 272 -37.19 -19.56 -22.41
CA GLU A 272 -36.04 -18.88 -23.02
C GLU A 272 -35.81 -17.49 -22.42
N GLU A 273 -36.87 -16.69 -22.25
CA GLU A 273 -36.80 -15.36 -21.63
C GLU A 273 -36.42 -15.45 -20.14
N ARG A 274 -36.97 -16.43 -19.42
CA ARG A 274 -36.62 -16.67 -18.02
C ARG A 274 -35.16 -17.11 -17.85
N VAL A 275 -34.67 -17.99 -18.70
CA VAL A 275 -33.26 -18.42 -18.67
C VAL A 275 -32.34 -17.26 -19.04
N SER A 276 -32.70 -16.46 -20.04
CA SER A 276 -31.92 -15.28 -20.47
C SER A 276 -31.81 -14.23 -19.36
N SER A 277 -32.90 -13.98 -18.62
CA SER A 277 -32.90 -13.06 -17.47
C SER A 277 -32.15 -13.61 -16.25
N GLN A 278 -32.21 -14.93 -16.02
CA GLN A 278 -31.50 -15.58 -14.91
C GLN A 278 -29.98 -15.71 -15.12
N THR A 279 -29.51 -15.80 -16.37
CA THR A 279 -28.07 -15.95 -16.67
C THR A 279 -27.32 -14.63 -16.71
N THR A 280 -27.97 -13.56 -17.15
CA THR A 280 -27.35 -12.21 -17.28
C THR A 280 -27.32 -11.45 -15.96
N SER A 281 -28.37 -11.56 -15.14
CA SER A 281 -28.52 -10.78 -13.90
C SER A 281 -27.45 -11.09 -12.83
N PRO A 282 -27.11 -12.35 -12.50
CA PRO A 282 -26.11 -12.65 -11.47
C PRO A 282 -24.71 -12.19 -11.87
N LYS A 283 -24.29 -12.45 -13.11
CA LYS A 283 -22.97 -12.03 -13.61
C LYS A 283 -22.82 -10.51 -13.60
N MET A 284 -23.84 -9.78 -14.06
CA MET A 284 -23.82 -8.31 -14.01
C MET A 284 -23.78 -7.79 -12.57
N LYS A 285 -24.53 -8.41 -11.64
CA LYS A 285 -24.48 -8.06 -10.22
C LYS A 285 -23.12 -8.34 -9.59
N GLU A 286 -22.50 -9.47 -9.90
CA GLU A 286 -21.13 -9.79 -9.44
C GLU A 286 -20.10 -8.81 -9.98
N HIS A 287 -20.16 -8.47 -11.27
CA HIS A 287 -19.29 -7.46 -11.86
C HIS A 287 -19.48 -6.09 -11.22
N LEU A 288 -20.74 -5.69 -10.97
CA LEU A 288 -21.06 -4.45 -10.28
C LEU A 288 -20.55 -4.45 -8.83
N ALA A 289 -20.74 -5.55 -8.10
CA ALA A 289 -20.25 -5.69 -6.73
C ALA A 289 -18.72 -5.67 -6.66
N SER A 290 -18.03 -6.34 -7.58
CA SER A 290 -16.58 -6.31 -7.72
C SER A 290 -16.08 -4.89 -8.05
N ALA A 291 -16.74 -4.19 -8.96
CA ALA A 291 -16.39 -2.81 -9.31
C ALA A 291 -16.61 -1.85 -8.14
N LYS A 292 -17.71 -1.99 -7.38
CA LYS A 292 -17.95 -1.23 -6.13
C LYS A 292 -16.88 -1.49 -5.09
N LYS A 293 -16.45 -2.75 -4.92
CA LYS A 293 -15.37 -3.11 -3.99
C LYS A 293 -14.06 -2.43 -4.37
N ARG A 294 -13.71 -2.42 -5.66
CA ARG A 294 -12.52 -1.71 -6.16
C ARG A 294 -12.61 -0.20 -5.95
N LEU A 295 -13.79 0.39 -6.19
CA LEU A 295 -14.04 1.80 -5.90
C LEU A 295 -13.87 2.15 -4.42
N SER A 296 -14.38 1.30 -3.53
CA SER A 296 -14.23 1.49 -2.08
C SER A 296 -12.76 1.44 -1.67
N ALA A 297 -12.00 0.48 -2.20
CA ALA A 297 -10.57 0.35 -1.92
C ALA A 297 -9.78 1.59 -2.40
N ILE A 298 -10.09 2.11 -3.60
CA ILE A 298 -9.46 3.35 -4.09
C ILE A 298 -9.84 4.55 -3.21
N LYS A 299 -11.09 4.62 -2.76
CA LYS A 299 -11.54 5.69 -1.86
C LYS A 299 -10.81 5.64 -0.51
N GLU A 300 -10.65 4.46 0.08
CA GLU A 300 -9.89 4.27 1.32
C GLU A 300 -8.42 4.67 1.13
N THR A 301 -7.79 4.31 0.01
CA THR A 301 -6.41 4.76 -0.26
C THR A 301 -6.29 6.27 -0.40
N LEU A 302 -7.28 6.92 -1.03
CA LEU A 302 -7.29 8.38 -1.18
C LEU A 302 -7.57 9.11 0.13
N GLN A 303 -8.41 8.55 1.02
CA GLN A 303 -8.69 9.14 2.34
C GLN A 303 -7.50 8.98 3.28
N ASN A 304 -6.81 7.83 3.26
CA ASN A 304 -5.62 7.63 4.06
C ASN A 304 -4.46 8.56 3.63
N GLU A 305 -4.42 9.00 2.37
CA GLU A 305 -3.45 10.01 1.91
C GLU A 305 -3.84 11.44 2.33
N GLU A 306 -5.13 11.74 2.52
CA GLU A 306 -5.58 13.06 3.03
C GLU A 306 -5.36 13.22 4.54
N ASP A 307 -5.26 12.13 5.31
CA ASP A 307 -4.97 12.15 6.75
C ASP A 307 -3.46 12.26 7.07
N PHE A 308 -2.57 12.27 6.06
CA PHE A 308 -1.11 12.33 6.26
C PHE A 308 -0.54 13.75 6.50
N ASP A 309 -1.38 14.78 6.60
CA ASP A 309 -0.96 16.19 6.58
C ASP A 309 -0.97 16.95 7.93
N GLU A 310 -1.10 16.28 9.10
CA GLU A 310 -1.04 16.98 10.41
C GLU A 310 0.04 16.49 11.39
N THR A 311 0.82 15.45 11.07
CA THR A 311 1.95 15.02 11.93
C THR A 311 3.20 14.74 11.08
N GLY A 312 4.10 15.71 11.01
CA GLY A 312 5.30 15.72 10.18
C GLY A 312 6.42 14.75 10.61
N GLU A 313 6.13 13.46 10.74
CA GLU A 313 7.16 12.42 10.87
C GLU A 313 7.43 11.75 9.51
N VAL A 314 8.35 12.35 8.76
CA VAL A 314 9.05 11.69 7.66
C VAL A 314 9.91 10.58 8.26
N THR A 315 9.35 9.37 8.38
CA THR A 315 10.14 8.17 8.65
C THR A 315 10.87 7.78 7.36
N ASN A 316 12.20 7.78 7.45
CA ASN A 316 13.14 7.26 6.46
C ASN A 316 12.64 5.96 5.83
N TYR A 317 12.33 6.00 4.53
CA TYR A 317 12.49 4.83 3.67
C TYR A 317 13.81 4.99 2.91
N GLN A 318 14.68 4.00 3.13
CA GLN A 318 15.95 3.79 2.42
C GLN A 318 15.78 3.71 0.91
#